data_AF-A0A1C5ZI27-F1
#
_entry.id   AF-A0A1C5ZI27-F1
#
_cell.length_a   1.000
_cell.length_b   1.000
_cell.length_c   1.000
_cell.angle_alpha   90.00
_cell.angle_beta   90.00
_cell.angle_gamma   90.00
#
_symmetry.space_group_name_H-M   'P 1'
#
loop_
_entity.id
_entity.type
_entity.pdbx_description
1 polymer ?
#
loop_
_entity_poly.entity_id
_entity_poly.type
_entity_poly.pdbx_seq_one_letter_code
_entity_poly.pdbx_strand_id
1 'polypeptide(L)'
;MAYVCSRYPDCDSFVMAHAKTLKPMGSLAGPELRRLRYNAHKEFNRLYQSGIMSKRDAYQWLGMIVQAPMAHAHIGHLGEYYCQVVIRESRKLYQERMGEKERLGKVSGGE
;
A
#
# COMPACT_ATOMS: atom_id res chain seq x y z
N MET A 1 19.21 9.09 -2.40
CA MET A 1 19.53 9.73 -1.11
C MET A 1 18.57 9.22 -0.05
N ALA A 2 19.00 9.13 1.20
CA ALA A 2 18.17 8.74 2.33
C ALA A 2 18.35 9.74 3.47
N TYR A 3 17.29 9.95 4.24
CA TYR A 3 17.36 10.60 5.55
C TYR A 3 17.45 9.51 6.60
N VAL A 4 18.44 9.60 7.47
CA VAL A 4 18.73 8.58 8.49
C VAL A 4 18.67 9.19 9.89
N CYS A 5 18.50 8.36 10.90
CA CYS A 5 18.66 8.77 12.29
C CYS A 5 20.09 9.29 12.53
N SER A 6 20.26 10.26 13.43
CA SER A 6 21.57 10.80 13.82
C SER A 6 22.51 9.76 14.42
N ARG A 7 21.97 8.67 14.98
CA ARG A 7 22.71 7.54 15.55
C ARG A 7 22.73 6.31 14.63
N TYR A 8 22.51 6.46 13.34
CA TYR A 8 22.62 5.34 12.40
C TYR A 8 24.07 4.81 12.36
N PRO A 9 24.32 3.48 12.40
CA PRO A 9 23.35 2.40 12.27
C PRO A 9 22.76 1.85 13.60
N ASP A 10 23.22 2.30 14.77
CA ASP A 10 22.67 1.84 16.07
C ASP A 10 21.15 2.08 16.18
N CYS A 11 20.70 3.20 15.61
CA CYS A 11 19.30 3.41 15.29
C CYS A 11 19.07 3.22 13.78
N ASP A 12 18.69 2.02 13.38
CA ASP A 12 18.34 1.66 11.99
C ASP A 12 16.98 2.22 11.55
N SER A 13 16.77 3.51 11.76
CA SER A 13 15.62 4.26 11.23
C SER A 13 16.06 5.14 10.08
N PHE A 14 15.44 4.93 8.91
CA PHE A 14 15.68 5.77 7.74
C PHE A 14 14.46 5.86 6.83
N VAL A 15 14.49 6.82 5.91
CA VAL A 15 13.53 6.96 4.82
C VAL A 15 14.24 7.39 3.53
N MET A 16 13.86 6.77 2.42
CA MET A 16 14.38 7.14 1.10
C MET A 16 13.80 8.49 0.65
N ALA A 17 14.57 9.22 -0.16
CA ALA A 17 14.15 10.47 -0.75
C ALA A 17 14.08 10.36 -2.27
N HIS A 18 13.14 11.09 -2.88
CA HIS A 18 13.08 11.22 -4.33
C HIS A 18 14.37 11.85 -4.87
N ALA A 19 15.02 11.21 -5.83
CA ALA A 19 16.34 11.62 -6.32
C ALA A 19 16.39 13.08 -6.81
N LYS A 20 15.31 13.57 -7.45
CA LYS A 20 15.26 14.93 -8.02
C LYS A 20 14.87 16.00 -7.00
N THR A 21 13.92 15.71 -6.13
CA THR A 21 13.31 16.74 -5.24
C THR A 21 13.85 16.69 -3.83
N LEU A 22 14.56 15.62 -3.49
CA LEU A 22 15.02 15.29 -2.13
C LEU A 22 13.88 15.17 -1.12
N LYS A 23 12.61 15.21 -1.54
CA LYS A 23 11.48 15.02 -0.63
C LYS A 23 11.49 13.57 -0.12
N PRO A 24 11.31 13.34 1.19
CA PRO A 24 11.23 11.99 1.74
C PRO A 24 9.99 11.28 1.20
N MET A 25 10.10 9.98 0.95
CA MET A 25 9.02 9.12 0.47
C MET A 25 8.04 8.71 1.58
N GLY A 26 8.20 9.23 2.79
CA GLY A 26 7.44 8.84 3.98
C GLY A 26 8.05 9.43 5.25
N SER A 27 7.64 8.92 6.40
CA SER A 27 8.31 9.22 7.67
C SER A 27 9.46 8.23 7.94
N LEU A 28 10.41 8.62 8.80
CA LEU A 28 11.45 7.72 9.31
C LEU A 28 10.83 6.44 9.84
N ALA A 29 11.41 5.30 9.49
CA ALA A 29 10.90 4.00 9.91
C ALA A 29 12.06 3.06 10.24
N GLY A 30 11.89 2.37 11.38
CA GLY A 30 12.70 1.21 11.74
C GLY A 30 12.44 0.02 10.82
N PRO A 31 13.20 -1.08 10.97
CA PRO A 31 13.17 -2.21 10.05
C PRO A 31 11.77 -2.82 9.90
N GLU A 32 11.05 -2.99 11.01
CA GLU A 32 9.73 -3.61 11.02
C GLU A 32 8.69 -2.76 10.31
N LEU A 33 8.62 -1.47 10.62
CA LEU A 33 7.71 -0.55 9.93
C LEU A 33 8.04 -0.42 8.43
N ARG A 34 9.32 -0.44 8.03
CA ARG A 34 9.70 -0.48 6.61
C ARG A 34 9.17 -1.74 5.92
N ARG A 35 9.33 -2.91 6.56
CA ARG A 35 8.82 -4.19 6.07
C ARG A 35 7.30 -4.18 5.92
N LEU A 36 6.59 -3.65 6.92
CA LEU A 36 5.13 -3.53 6.89
C LEU A 36 4.65 -2.57 5.79
N ARG A 37 5.29 -1.41 5.61
CA ARG A 37 4.96 -0.48 4.53
C ARG A 37 5.21 -1.07 3.14
N TYR A 38 6.32 -1.79 2.97
CA TYR A 38 6.60 -2.52 1.73
C TYR A 38 5.51 -3.55 1.43
N ASN A 39 5.13 -4.37 2.41
CA ASN A 39 4.08 -5.37 2.25
C ASN A 39 2.71 -4.74 2.00
N ALA A 40 2.37 -3.65 2.70
CA ALA A 40 1.14 -2.90 2.47
C ALA A 40 1.07 -2.36 1.04
N HIS A 41 2.14 -1.75 0.54
CA HIS A 41 2.23 -1.34 -0.86
C HIS A 41 2.05 -2.52 -1.83
N LYS A 42 2.71 -3.65 -1.56
CA LYS A 42 2.63 -4.84 -2.41
C LYS A 42 1.19 -5.35 -2.53
N GLU A 43 0.50 -5.55 -1.41
CA GLU A 43 -0.88 -6.05 -1.43
C GLU A 43 -1.88 -5.02 -1.97
N PHE A 44 -1.72 -3.75 -1.59
CA PHE A 44 -2.54 -2.67 -2.11
C PHE A 44 -2.42 -2.53 -3.64
N ASN A 45 -1.20 -2.56 -4.17
CA ASN A 45 -0.97 -2.39 -5.61
C ASN A 45 -1.59 -3.51 -6.44
N ARG A 46 -1.69 -4.73 -5.89
CA ARG A 46 -2.37 -5.86 -6.57
C ARG A 46 -3.82 -5.55 -6.91
N LEU A 47 -4.50 -4.72 -6.10
CA LEU A 47 -5.91 -4.37 -6.31
C LEU A 47 -6.13 -3.70 -7.67
N TYR A 48 -5.26 -2.77 -8.08
CA TYR A 48 -5.42 -2.11 -9.38
C TYR A 48 -4.55 -2.74 -10.49
N GLN A 49 -3.42 -3.37 -10.15
CA GLN A 49 -2.54 -4.01 -11.14
C GLN A 49 -3.15 -5.27 -11.77
N SER A 50 -4.04 -5.96 -11.06
CA SER A 50 -4.79 -7.11 -11.59
C SER A 50 -6.01 -6.73 -12.45
N GLY A 51 -6.35 -5.43 -12.49
CA GLY A 51 -7.50 -4.91 -13.21
C GLY A 51 -8.86 -5.23 -12.58
N ILE A 52 -8.93 -5.63 -11.30
CA ILE A 52 -10.22 -5.81 -10.60
C ILE A 52 -10.86 -4.46 -10.19
N MET A 53 -10.08 -3.38 -10.17
CA MET A 53 -10.54 -2.00 -10.01
C MET A 53 -9.53 -1.01 -10.60
N SER A 54 -9.94 0.23 -10.79
CA SER A 54 -9.01 1.28 -11.24
C SER A 54 -8.06 1.71 -10.13
N LYS A 55 -6.94 2.34 -10.50
CA LYS A 55 -6.02 2.93 -9.51
C LYS A 55 -6.72 3.99 -8.65
N ARG A 56 -7.59 4.80 -9.25
CA ARG A 56 -8.36 5.83 -8.52
C ARG A 56 -9.25 5.19 -7.46
N ASP A 57 -9.99 4.14 -7.82
CA ASP A 57 -10.90 3.45 -6.90
C ASP A 57 -10.13 2.77 -5.77
N ALA A 58 -8.97 2.18 -6.07
CA ALA A 58 -8.09 1.61 -5.05
C ALA A 58 -7.66 2.67 -4.02
N TYR A 59 -7.24 3.86 -4.44
CA TYR A 59 -6.87 4.92 -3.50
C TYR A 59 -8.05 5.50 -2.72
N GLN A 60 -9.25 5.57 -3.33
CA GLN A 60 -10.46 5.94 -2.61
C GLN A 60 -10.81 4.90 -1.53
N TRP A 61 -10.72 3.61 -1.88
CA TRP A 61 -10.87 2.50 -0.95
C TRP A 61 -9.84 2.57 0.19
N LEU A 62 -8.57 2.81 -0.13
CA LEU A 62 -7.51 2.95 0.88
C LEU A 62 -7.83 4.05 1.89
N GLY A 63 -8.33 5.20 1.43
CA GLY A 63 -8.76 6.30 2.30
C GLY A 63 -9.85 5.89 3.30
N MET A 64 -10.81 5.08 2.87
CA MET A 64 -11.84 4.52 3.76
C MET A 64 -11.23 3.58 4.82
N ILE A 65 -10.30 2.72 4.41
CA ILE A 65 -9.65 1.75 5.32
C ILE A 65 -8.81 2.44 6.40
N VAL A 66 -8.08 3.50 6.03
CA VAL A 66 -7.19 4.23 6.95
C VAL A 66 -7.84 5.45 7.59
N GLN A 67 -9.15 5.64 7.35
CA GLN A 67 -9.95 6.75 7.86
C GLN A 67 -9.33 8.13 7.58
N ALA A 68 -8.82 8.32 6.35
CA ALA A 68 -8.22 9.56 5.93
C ALA A 68 -8.74 9.98 4.54
N PRO A 69 -8.80 11.29 4.24
CA PRO A 69 -9.03 11.75 2.88
C PRO A 69 -8.02 11.11 1.92
N MET A 70 -8.44 10.81 0.69
CA MET A 70 -7.58 10.17 -0.32
C MET A 70 -6.24 10.91 -0.53
N ALA A 71 -6.24 12.24 -0.44
CA ALA A 71 -5.03 13.07 -0.54
C ALA A 71 -4.01 12.82 0.58
N HIS A 72 -4.44 12.27 1.71
CA HIS A 72 -3.63 11.96 2.89
C HIS A 72 -3.42 10.45 3.10
N ALA A 73 -4.07 9.60 2.32
CA ALA A 73 -3.99 8.15 2.40
C ALA A 73 -2.68 7.61 1.76
N HIS A 74 -1.55 7.95 2.37
CA HIS A 74 -0.22 7.59 1.88
C HIS A 74 0.43 6.51 2.76
N ILE A 75 0.63 5.32 2.21
CA ILE A 75 1.19 4.15 2.94
C ILE A 75 2.55 4.46 3.57
N GLY A 76 3.39 5.28 2.91
CA GLY A 76 4.67 5.73 3.45
C GLY A 76 4.59 6.56 4.74
N HIS A 77 3.39 7.00 5.15
CA HIS A 77 3.16 7.73 6.40
C HIS A 77 2.38 6.92 7.44
N LEU A 78 1.92 5.72 7.10
CA LEU A 78 1.17 4.88 8.03
C LEU A 78 2.09 4.31 9.12
N GLY A 79 1.52 4.13 10.31
CA GLY A 79 2.11 3.33 11.38
C GLY A 79 1.81 1.84 11.22
N GLU A 80 2.40 1.01 12.08
CA GLU A 80 2.37 -0.45 11.96
C GLU A 80 0.95 -1.01 11.92
N TYR A 81 0.07 -0.54 12.80
CA TYR A 81 -1.33 -0.95 12.87
C TYR A 81 -2.03 -0.80 11.51
N TYR A 82 -2.01 0.40 10.93
CA TYR A 82 -2.69 0.63 9.66
C TYR A 82 -2.00 -0.10 8.50
N CYS A 83 -0.68 -0.30 8.53
CA CYS A 83 -0.04 -1.17 7.54
C CYS A 83 -0.59 -2.60 7.60
N GLN A 84 -0.76 -3.17 8.80
CA GLN A 84 -1.35 -4.50 8.97
C GLN A 84 -2.81 -4.56 8.51
N VAL A 85 -3.60 -3.53 8.84
CA VAL A 85 -4.99 -3.41 8.35
C VAL A 85 -5.01 -3.38 6.82
N VAL A 86 -4.21 -2.53 6.17
CA VAL A 86 -4.15 -2.45 4.70
C VAL A 86 -3.76 -3.80 4.09
N ILE A 87 -2.76 -4.50 4.64
CA ILE A 87 -2.36 -5.83 4.18
C ILE A 87 -3.55 -6.81 4.24
N ARG A 88 -4.26 -6.87 5.37
CA ARG A 88 -5.39 -7.78 5.58
C ARG A 88 -6.54 -7.46 4.64
N GLU A 89 -6.98 -6.20 4.61
CA GLU A 89 -8.14 -5.78 3.84
C GLU A 89 -7.87 -5.84 2.33
N SER A 90 -6.64 -5.55 1.87
CA SER A 90 -6.28 -5.71 0.46
C SER A 90 -6.33 -7.18 0.03
N ARG A 91 -5.83 -8.10 0.84
CA ARG A 91 -5.89 -9.54 0.53
C ARG A 91 -7.33 -10.04 0.45
N LYS A 92 -8.16 -9.65 1.43
CA LYS A 92 -9.59 -10.00 1.48
C LYS A 92 -10.30 -9.51 0.21
N LEU A 93 -10.18 -8.22 -0.11
CA LEU A 93 -10.83 -7.64 -1.28
C LEU A 93 -10.34 -8.24 -2.59
N TYR A 94 -9.04 -8.52 -2.70
CA TYR A 94 -8.48 -9.18 -3.88
C TYR A 94 -9.13 -10.55 -4.13
N GLN A 95 -9.25 -11.38 -3.10
CA GLN A 95 -9.86 -12.70 -3.20
C GLN A 95 -11.34 -12.63 -3.60
N GLU A 96 -12.10 -11.74 -2.95
CA GLU A 96 -13.53 -11.53 -3.24
C GLU A 96 -13.76 -11.12 -4.71
N ARG A 97 -13.01 -10.13 -5.19
CA ARG A 97 -13.20 -9.55 -6.54
C ARG A 97 -12.64 -10.42 -7.66
N MET A 98 -11.55 -11.15 -7.42
CA MET A 98 -11.06 -12.13 -8.39
C MET A 98 -12.06 -13.26 -8.60
N GLY A 99 -12.68 -13.77 -7.52
CA GLY A 99 -13.74 -14.78 -7.63
C GLY A 99 -14.98 -14.26 -8.38
N GLU A 100 -15.34 -12.98 -8.23
CA GLU A 100 -16.37 -12.34 -9.07
C GLU A 100 -15.94 -12.30 -10.55
N LYS A 101 -14.72 -11.82 -10.84
CA LYS A 101 -14.20 -11.69 -12.20
C LYS A 101 -14.18 -13.04 -12.94
N GLU A 102 -13.74 -14.11 -12.28
CA GLU A 102 -13.73 -15.46 -12.84
C GLU A 102 -15.15 -16.00 -13.12
N ARG A 103 -16.10 -15.73 -12.21
CA ARG A 103 -17.51 -16.11 -12.42
C ARG A 103 -18.11 -15.40 -13.62
N LEU A 104 -17.89 -14.09 -13.77
CA LEU A 104 -18.39 -13.33 -14.91
C LEU A 104 -17.74 -13.80 -16.23
N GLY A 105 -16.43 -14.08 -16.23
CA GLY A 105 -15.72 -14.57 -17.41
C GLY A 105 -16.22 -15.92 -17.93
N LYS A 106 -16.69 -16.80 -17.04
CA LYS A 106 -17.32 -18.08 -17.42
C LYS A 106 -18.69 -17.92 -18.06
N VAL A 107 -19.45 -16.88 -17.67
CA VAL A 107 -20.78 -16.59 -18.23
C VAL A 107 -20.67 -16.03 -19.66
N SER A 108 -19.62 -15.26 -19.96
CA SER A 108 -19.40 -14.66 -21.28
C SER A 108 -18.72 -15.58 -22.31
N GLY A 109 -18.28 -16.79 -21.91
CA GLY A 109 -17.52 -17.71 -22.77
C GLY A 109 -18.31 -18.92 -23.26
N GLY A 110 -19.64 -18.91 -23.15
CA GLY A 110 -20.53 -19.96 -23.65
C GLY A 110 -21.30 -19.51 -24.88
N GLU A 111 -20.65 -19.57 -26.05
CA GLU A 111 -21.29 -19.67 -27.38
C GLU A 111 -20.64 -20.83 -28.15
#